data_AF-A0A934YY39-F1
#
_entry.id   AF-A0A934YY39-F1
#
_cell.length_a   1.000
_cell.length_b   1.000
_cell.length_c   1.000
_cell.angle_alpha   90.00
_cell.angle_beta   90.00
_cell.angle_gamma   90.00
#
_symmetry.space_group_name_H-M   'P 1'
#
loop_
_entity.id
_entity.type
_entity.pdbx_description
1 polymer ?
#
loop_
_entity_poly.entity_id
_entity_poly.type
_entity_poly.pdbx_seq_one_letter_code
_entity_poly.pdbx_strand_id
1 'polypeptide(L)'
;MKDWKLKLRFGKEKTPYTHFTVLADGIVGERREGFDCRPGKAWMSMKTWSTSADESEEMIRVIGAQIGFTVTGKIQVYKTEPIEAPSDNPKGYDINFRPYDEA
;
A
#
# COMPACT_ATOMS: atom_id res chain seq x y z
N MET A 1 17.36 -8.36 14.40
CA MET A 1 16.85 -8.72 13.04
C MET A 1 15.64 -9.63 13.23
N LYS A 2 14.49 -9.37 12.58
CA LYS A 2 13.32 -10.25 12.68
C LYS A 2 13.62 -11.59 11.97
N ASP A 3 13.37 -12.72 12.64
CA ASP A 3 13.75 -14.08 12.21
C ASP A 3 13.25 -14.46 10.80
N TRP A 4 12.03 -14.06 10.43
CA TRP A 4 11.42 -14.34 9.12
C TRP A 4 12.17 -13.70 7.94
N LYS A 5 12.80 -12.53 8.12
CA LYS A 5 13.59 -11.89 7.04
C LYS A 5 14.78 -12.73 6.64
N LEU A 6 15.44 -13.36 7.63
CA LEU A 6 16.55 -14.27 7.39
C LEU A 6 16.03 -15.54 6.72
N LYS A 7 14.89 -16.08 7.16
CA LYS A 7 14.28 -17.26 6.54
C LYS A 7 13.93 -17.03 5.07
N LEU A 8 13.35 -15.88 4.71
CA LEU A 8 13.11 -15.52 3.30
C LEU A 8 14.42 -15.37 2.51
N ARG A 9 15.40 -14.65 3.06
CA ARG A 9 16.69 -14.40 2.38
C ARG A 9 17.46 -15.70 2.10
N PHE A 10 17.38 -16.67 3.01
CA PHE A 10 18.03 -17.97 2.87
C PHE A 10 17.10 -19.05 2.30
N GLY A 11 15.92 -18.69 1.79
CA GLY A 11 14.99 -19.61 1.12
C GLY A 11 14.36 -20.67 2.02
N LYS A 12 14.43 -20.51 3.34
CA LYS A 12 13.76 -21.36 4.34
C LYS A 12 12.27 -21.09 4.43
N GLU A 13 11.84 -19.89 4.07
CA GLU A 13 10.45 -19.54 3.79
C GLU A 13 10.38 -19.09 2.32
N LYS A 14 9.29 -19.47 1.64
CA LYS A 14 9.03 -19.09 0.25
C LYS A 14 7.71 -18.37 0.19
N THR A 15 7.65 -17.36 -0.66
CA THR A 15 6.42 -16.64 -0.99
C THR A 15 6.44 -16.36 -2.50
N PRO A 16 5.29 -16.46 -3.19
CA PRO A 16 5.18 -16.02 -4.59
C PRO A 16 5.13 -14.48 -4.69
N TYR A 17 5.06 -13.78 -3.56
CA TYR A 17 4.84 -12.33 -3.52
C TYR A 17 6.15 -11.54 -3.45
N THR A 18 6.19 -10.46 -4.21
CA THR A 18 7.18 -9.39 -4.10
C THR A 18 6.62 -8.28 -3.21
N HIS A 19 7.49 -7.64 -2.43
CA HIS A 19 7.09 -6.51 -1.61
C HIS A 19 7.25 -5.18 -2.37
N PHE A 20 6.19 -4.37 -2.37
CA PHE A 20 6.18 -3.04 -2.97
C PHE A 20 5.72 -1.97 -1.99
N THR A 21 6.11 -0.73 -2.26
CA THR A 21 5.46 0.47 -1.74
C THR A 21 4.78 1.15 -2.91
N VAL A 22 3.50 1.46 -2.77
CA VAL A 22 2.66 2.08 -3.79
C VAL A 22 2.22 3.44 -3.29
N LEU A 23 2.30 4.44 -4.16
CA LEU A 23 1.82 5.80 -3.94
C LEU A 23 0.75 6.10 -4.98
N ALA A 24 -0.35 6.74 -4.58
CA ALA A 24 -1.40 7.16 -5.51
C ALA A 24 -1.90 8.57 -5.18
N ASP A 25 -2.00 9.40 -6.22
CA ASP A 25 -2.65 10.72 -6.12
C ASP A 25 -4.17 10.55 -6.27
N GLY A 26 -4.94 11.29 -5.46
CA GLY A 26 -6.38 11.14 -5.44
C GLY A 26 -7.12 12.14 -4.58
N ILE A 27 -8.37 11.78 -4.28
CA ILE A 27 -9.30 12.57 -3.49
C ILE A 27 -9.78 11.73 -2.31
N VAL A 28 -9.60 12.24 -1.11
CA VAL A 28 -10.23 11.71 0.11
C VAL A 28 -11.67 12.23 0.16
N GLY A 29 -12.62 11.30 0.24
CA GLY A 29 -14.04 11.57 0.43
C GLY A 29 -14.42 11.77 1.90
N GLU A 30 -15.61 11.34 2.29
CA GLU A 30 -16.08 11.43 3.67
C GLU A 30 -15.28 10.51 4.62
N ARG A 31 -15.08 10.97 5.86
CA ARG A 31 -14.32 10.25 6.89
C ARG A 31 -14.86 8.83 7.07
N ARG A 32 -14.00 7.83 6.85
CA ARG A 32 -14.23 6.46 7.34
C ARG A 32 -13.50 6.26 8.65
N GLU A 33 -14.08 5.45 9.55
CA GLU A 33 -13.44 5.11 10.83
C GLU A 33 -12.03 4.53 10.61
N GLY A 34 -11.06 4.96 11.42
CA GLY A 34 -9.68 4.47 11.38
C GLY A 34 -8.68 5.32 10.57
N PHE A 35 -9.13 6.34 9.83
CA PHE A 35 -8.24 7.23 9.06
C PHE A 35 -8.56 8.71 9.32
N ASP A 36 -7.60 9.46 9.86
CA ASP A 36 -7.73 10.89 10.08
C ASP A 36 -7.09 11.67 8.91
N CYS A 37 -7.84 11.83 7.82
CA CYS A 37 -7.49 12.75 6.74
C CYS A 37 -8.68 13.65 6.43
N ARG A 38 -8.42 14.95 6.24
CA ARG A 38 -9.45 15.87 5.76
C ARG A 38 -9.90 15.49 4.34
N PRO A 39 -11.18 15.64 4.00
CA PRO A 39 -11.64 15.50 2.62
C PRO A 39 -10.90 16.46 1.68
N GLY A 40 -10.71 16.06 0.43
CA GLY A 40 -10.05 16.87 -0.59
C GLY A 40 -8.86 16.16 -1.24
N LYS A 41 -8.07 16.93 -2.01
CA LYS A 41 -6.90 16.39 -2.73
C LYS A 41 -5.85 15.90 -1.73
N ALA A 42 -5.38 14.68 -1.95
CA ALA A 42 -4.39 14.02 -1.11
C ALA A 42 -3.59 13.00 -1.91
N TRP A 43 -2.52 12.50 -1.32
CA TRP A 43 -1.89 11.26 -1.76
C TRP A 43 -2.04 10.18 -0.71
N MET A 44 -2.12 8.95 -1.19
CA MET A 44 -2.20 7.73 -0.39
C MET A 44 -0.90 6.94 -0.58
N SER A 45 -0.37 6.36 0.50
CA SER A 45 0.65 5.32 0.42
C SER A 45 0.18 4.03 1.04
N MET A 46 0.66 2.92 0.49
CA MET A 46 0.42 1.58 1.01
C MET A 46 1.63 0.70 0.71
N LYS A 47 1.91 -0.25 1.61
CA LYS A 47 2.84 -1.35 1.36
C LYS A 47 2.07 -2.59 0.96
N THR A 48 2.59 -3.34 0.02
CA THR A 48 1.92 -4.51 -0.54
C THR A 48 2.85 -5.71 -0.61
N TRP A 49 2.27 -6.88 -0.39
CA TRP A 49 2.80 -8.14 -0.90
C TRP A 49 1.91 -8.55 -2.07
N SER A 50 2.45 -8.57 -3.28
CA SER A 50 1.72 -8.91 -4.51
C SER A 50 2.61 -9.70 -5.47
N THR A 51 1.99 -10.42 -6.39
CA THR A 51 2.65 -11.20 -7.45
C THR A 51 3.33 -10.30 -8.49
N SER A 52 2.80 -9.10 -8.71
CA SER A 52 3.32 -8.13 -9.68
C SER A 52 3.13 -6.67 -9.25
N ALA A 53 3.81 -5.75 -9.94
CA ALA A 53 3.59 -4.32 -9.76
C ALA A 53 2.16 -3.92 -10.17
N ASP A 54 1.63 -4.48 -11.25
CA ASP A 54 0.26 -4.24 -11.73
C ASP A 54 -0.79 -4.66 -10.69
N GLU A 55 -0.61 -5.81 -10.05
CA GLU A 55 -1.49 -6.23 -8.95
C GLU A 55 -1.40 -5.25 -7.77
N SER A 56 -0.20 -4.74 -7.47
CA SER A 56 -0.02 -3.68 -6.47
C SER A 56 -0.76 -2.38 -6.82
N GLU A 57 -0.78 -1.98 -8.09
CA GLU A 57 -1.56 -0.82 -8.55
C GLU A 57 -3.06 -1.04 -8.40
N GLU A 58 -3.55 -2.23 -8.73
CA GLU A 58 -4.97 -2.54 -8.57
C GLU A 58 -5.37 -2.58 -7.09
N MET A 59 -4.50 -3.14 -6.23
CA MET A 59 -4.72 -3.18 -4.79
C MET A 59 -4.91 -1.77 -4.21
N ILE A 60 -4.11 -0.76 -4.60
CA ILE A 60 -4.29 0.60 -4.06
C ILE A 60 -5.60 1.24 -4.53
N ARG A 61 -6.09 0.90 -5.73
CA ARG A 61 -7.40 1.37 -6.22
C ARG A 61 -8.54 0.75 -5.43
N VAL A 62 -8.54 -0.58 -5.28
CA VAL A 62 -9.60 -1.32 -4.58
C VAL A 62 -9.62 -0.96 -3.09
N ILE A 63 -8.46 -1.03 -2.43
CA ILE A 63 -8.35 -0.74 -1.00
C ILE A 63 -8.64 0.74 -0.74
N GLY A 64 -8.10 1.64 -1.56
CA GLY A 64 -8.39 3.08 -1.48
C GLY A 64 -9.89 3.36 -1.54
N ALA A 65 -10.59 2.80 -2.53
CA ALA A 65 -12.05 2.99 -2.67
C ALA A 65 -12.82 2.47 -1.44
N GLN A 66 -12.40 1.35 -0.86
CA GLN A 66 -13.00 0.77 0.35
C GLN A 66 -12.81 1.63 1.60
N ILE A 67 -11.83 2.53 1.61
CA ILE A 67 -11.55 3.41 2.76
C ILE A 67 -11.81 4.90 2.47
N GLY A 68 -12.53 5.18 1.37
CA GLY A 68 -12.97 6.53 1.03
C GLY A 68 -11.94 7.36 0.26
N PHE A 69 -11.00 6.72 -0.44
CA PHE A 69 -10.04 7.38 -1.32
C PHE A 69 -10.28 7.00 -2.77
N THR A 70 -10.50 7.99 -3.63
CA THR A 70 -10.63 7.80 -5.07
C THR A 70 -9.31 8.15 -5.73
N VAL A 71 -8.66 7.17 -6.35
CA VAL A 71 -7.46 7.41 -7.17
C VAL A 71 -7.87 8.18 -8.43
N THR A 72 -7.34 9.40 -8.60
CA THR A 72 -7.65 10.25 -9.76
C THR A 72 -6.41 10.63 -10.57
N GLY A 73 -5.21 10.33 -10.06
CA GLY A 73 -3.96 10.73 -10.67
C GLY A 73 -2.98 9.59 -10.87
N LYS A 74 -1.69 9.91 -10.73
CA LYS A 74 -0.60 8.99 -11.00
C LYS A 74 -0.51 7.94 -9.89
N ILE A 75 -0.24 6.69 -10.28
CA ILE A 75 0.21 5.64 -9.37
C ILE A 75 1.71 5.42 -9.59
N GLN A 76 2.45 5.24 -8.50
CA GLN A 76 3.88 4.96 -8.53
C GLN A 76 4.17 3.75 -7.66
N VAL A 77 4.80 2.73 -8.24
CA VAL A 77 5.13 1.48 -7.56
C VAL A 77 6.64 1.33 -7.44
N TYR A 78 7.12 1.07 -6.24
CA TYR A 78 8.53 0.86 -5.95
C TYR A 78 8.73 -0.48 -5.26
N LYS A 79 9.69 -1.28 -5.73
CA LYS A 79 10.18 -2.44 -4.96
C LYS A 79 10.91 -1.93 -3.72
N THR A 80 10.49 -2.36 -2.54
CA THR A 80 11.02 -1.85 -1.27
C THR A 80 11.20 -2.98 -0.26
N GLU A 81 12.02 -2.75 0.76
CA GLU A 81 12.19 -3.71 1.84
C GLU A 81 10.91 -3.82 2.68
N PRO A 82 10.44 -5.05 2.99
CA PRO A 82 9.24 -5.25 3.79
C PRO A 82 9.48 -4.95 5.27
N ILE A 83 8.47 -4.43 5.96
CA ILE A 83 8.49 -4.25 7.42
C ILE A 83 7.67 -5.32 8.16
N GLU A 84 6.74 -5.96 7.43
CA GLU A 84 5.96 -7.13 7.84
C GLU A 84 6.21 -8.34 6.92
N ALA A 85 6.07 -9.55 7.48
CA ALA A 85 6.19 -10.81 6.74
C ALA A 85 5.09 -10.94 5.69
N PRO A 86 5.31 -11.69 4.59
CA PRO A 86 4.24 -12.05 3.66
C PRO A 86 3.17 -12.90 4.37
N SER A 87 1.98 -12.94 3.79
CA SER A 87 0.88 -13.84 4.19
C SER A 87 0.60 -14.87 3.09
N ASP A 88 -0.32 -15.79 3.34
CA ASP A 88 -0.77 -16.78 2.35
C ASP A 88 -1.52 -16.15 1.16
N ASN A 89 -2.04 -14.94 1.34
CA ASN A 89 -2.73 -14.15 0.30
C ASN A 89 -2.01 -12.82 0.05
N PRO A 90 -2.23 -12.16 -1.11
CA PRO A 90 -1.80 -10.79 -1.31
C PRO A 90 -2.36 -9.89 -0.22
N LYS A 91 -1.55 -8.96 0.29
CA LYS A 91 -1.97 -8.07 1.38
C LYS A 91 -1.45 -6.65 1.22
N GLY A 92 -2.32 -5.69 1.53
CA GLY A 92 -1.97 -4.27 1.69
C GLY A 92 -1.89 -3.92 3.18
N TYR A 93 -0.92 -3.11 3.57
CA TYR A 93 -0.71 -2.69 4.95
C TYR A 93 0.04 -1.35 5.01
N ASP A 94 0.23 -0.78 6.20
CA ASP A 94 0.87 0.54 6.40
C ASP A 94 0.23 1.64 5.52
N ILE A 95 -1.10 1.69 5.55
CA ILE A 95 -1.90 2.62 4.76
C ILE A 95 -1.86 4.00 5.41
N ASN A 96 -1.46 5.00 4.64
CA ASN A 96 -1.36 6.38 5.10
C ASN A 96 -1.98 7.34 4.08
N PHE A 97 -2.59 8.41 4.59
CA PHE A 97 -3.14 9.51 3.81
C PHE A 97 -2.42 10.80 4.18
N ARG A 98 -2.11 11.61 3.18
CA ARG A 98 -1.53 12.94 3.39
C ARG A 98 -2.25 13.93 2.48
N PRO A 99 -2.99 14.90 3.05
CA PRO A 99 -3.56 15.97 2.25
C PRO A 99 -2.43 16.75 1.58
N TYR A 100 -2.69 17.31 0.40
CA TYR A 100 -1.83 18.39 -0.07
C TYR A 100 -2.12 19.61 0.79
N ASP A 101 -1.07 20.29 1.23
CA ASP A 101 -1.22 21.62 1.79
C ASP A 101 -1.65 22.55 0.66
N GLU A 102 -2.63 23.41 0.93
CA GLU A 102 -2.95 24.50 0.02
C GLU A 102 -1.75 25.44 0.04
N ALA A 103 -1.11 25.62 -1.12
CA ALA A 103 0.00 26.55 -1.31
C ALA A 103 -0.49 28.00 -1.24
#